data_AF-A0AAD7ACD8-F1
#
_entry.id   AF-A0AAD7ACD8-F1
#
_cell.length_a   1.000
_cell.length_b   1.000
_cell.length_c   1.000
_cell.angle_alpha   90.00
_cell.angle_beta   90.00
_cell.angle_gamma   90.00
#
_symmetry.space_group_name_H-M   'P 1'
#
loop_
_entity.id
_entity.type
_entity.pdbx_description
1 polymer ?
#
loop_
_entity_poly.entity_id
_entity_poly.type
_entity_poly.pdbx_seq_one_letter_code
_entity_poly.pdbx_strand_id
1 'polypeptide(L)'
;MLLYENVVLRRILQPSVLVRALESRERLGFLVKRLDIDCFVPRGYYQLHDDVDDLRRILALCPNLSHFGFLPPFRTPRIPSTLPALGSSITSLECNGSILYFVILPSLLQLSDTLKSLTLPIPSTYDDGHPVLLFGILEDLHLRLEEDSVVSTSNSQSAKTAVTQPLF
;
A
#
# COMPACT_ATOMS: atom_id res chain seq x y z
N MET A 1 -14.88 9.89 19.26
CA MET A 1 -14.38 9.27 18.01
C MET A 1 -15.56 9.12 17.07
N LEU A 2 -15.58 9.82 15.94
CA LEU A 2 -16.64 9.70 14.94
C LEU A 2 -16.31 8.52 14.01
N LEU A 3 -17.29 7.65 13.75
CA LEU A 3 -17.12 6.40 13.02
C LEU A 3 -16.48 6.57 11.62
N TYR A 4 -16.62 7.75 11.00
CA TYR A 4 -16.18 8.04 9.64
C TYR A 4 -14.86 8.82 9.55
N GLU A 5 -14.25 9.16 10.68
CA GLU A 5 -13.00 9.92 10.70
C GLU A 5 -11.81 9.09 10.21
N ASN A 6 -11.82 7.80 10.54
CA ASN A 6 -10.78 6.84 10.18
C ASN A 6 -11.42 5.70 9.39
N VAL A 7 -11.02 5.54 8.14
CA VAL A 7 -11.52 4.50 7.25
C VAL A 7 -10.40 3.53 6.93
N VAL A 8 -10.64 2.23 7.14
CA VAL A 8 -9.69 1.17 6.82
C VAL A 8 -10.32 0.23 5.79
N LEU A 9 -9.72 0.14 4.61
CA LEU A 9 -10.13 -0.74 3.52
C LEU A 9 -9.35 -2.05 3.61
N ARG A 10 -10.01 -3.12 4.04
CA ARG A 10 -9.45 -4.46 4.21
C ARG A 10 -9.77 -5.44 3.09
N ARG A 11 -10.66 -5.07 2.17
CA ARG A 11 -11.12 -5.94 1.07
C ARG A 11 -11.16 -5.16 -0.23
N ILE A 12 -10.85 -5.85 -1.32
CA ILE A 12 -10.76 -5.28 -2.66
C ILE A 12 -12.04 -4.59 -3.16
N LEU A 13 -13.23 -5.03 -2.73
CA LEU A 13 -14.50 -4.41 -3.15
C LEU A 13 -14.93 -3.21 -2.30
N GLN A 14 -14.23 -2.92 -1.19
CA GLN A 14 -14.60 -1.81 -0.31
C GLN A 14 -14.37 -0.42 -0.89
N PRO A 15 -13.34 -0.14 -1.72
CA PRO A 15 -13.22 1.11 -2.44
C PRO A 15 -14.52 1.46 -3.21
N SER A 16 -15.04 0.57 -4.05
CA SER A 16 -16.26 0.82 -4.83
C SER A 16 -17.49 1.05 -3.97
N VAL A 17 -17.62 0.30 -2.87
CA VAL A 17 -18.72 0.49 -1.91
C VAL A 17 -18.60 1.84 -1.20
N LEU A 18 -17.38 2.24 -0.84
CA LEU A 18 -17.13 3.53 -0.21
C LEU A 18 -17.41 4.69 -1.17
N VAL A 19 -16.99 4.60 -2.43
CA VAL A 19 -17.31 5.60 -3.47
C VAL A 19 -18.82 5.82 -3.52
N ARG A 20 -19.60 4.75 -3.68
CA ARG A 20 -21.08 4.84 -3.73
C ARG A 20 -21.66 5.47 -2.46
N ALA A 21 -21.10 5.13 -1.29
CA ALA A 21 -21.55 5.70 -0.03
C ALA A 21 -21.24 7.21 0.08
N LEU A 22 -20.05 7.64 -0.33
CA LEU A 22 -19.63 9.04 -0.36
C LEU A 22 -20.45 9.86 -1.36
N GLU A 23 -20.69 9.32 -2.55
CA GLU A 23 -21.54 9.96 -3.58
C GLU A 23 -23.00 10.08 -3.13
N SER A 24 -23.53 9.07 -2.43
CA SER A 24 -24.90 9.11 -1.91
C SER A 24 -25.13 10.11 -0.78
N ARG A 25 -24.05 10.61 -0.15
CA ARG A 25 -24.10 11.49 1.04
C ARG A 25 -23.02 12.56 0.94
N GLU A 26 -23.37 13.70 0.36
CA GLU A 26 -22.46 14.82 0.07
C GLU A 26 -21.54 15.26 1.22
N ARG A 27 -21.97 15.10 2.49
CA ARG A 27 -21.19 15.53 3.67
C ARG A 27 -20.29 14.45 4.26
N LEU A 28 -20.40 13.20 3.82
CA LEU A 28 -19.69 12.08 4.44
C LEU A 28 -18.19 12.19 4.21
N GLY A 29 -17.76 12.60 3.02
CA GLY A 29 -16.35 12.73 2.67
C GLY A 29 -15.61 13.80 3.49
N PHE A 30 -16.29 14.86 3.93
CA PHE A 30 -15.72 15.88 4.81
C PHE A 30 -15.36 15.35 6.20
N LEU A 31 -15.93 14.22 6.61
CA LEU A 31 -15.63 13.60 7.90
C LEU A 31 -14.37 12.75 7.83
N VAL A 32 -14.01 12.24 6.66
CA VAL A 32 -12.87 11.33 6.47
C VAL A 32 -11.57 12.12 6.56
N LYS A 33 -10.75 11.80 7.55
CA LYS A 33 -9.41 12.39 7.74
C LYS A 33 -8.28 11.40 7.53
N ARG A 34 -8.55 10.11 7.75
CA ARG A 34 -7.60 9.02 7.60
C ARG A 34 -8.17 7.92 6.73
N LEU A 35 -7.38 7.49 5.75
CA LEU A 35 -7.68 6.37 4.88
C LEU A 35 -6.50 5.41 4.87
N ASP A 36 -6.70 4.20 5.38
CA ASP A 36 -5.72 3.12 5.34
C ASP A 36 -6.20 2.02 4.39
N ILE A 37 -5.29 1.54 3.54
CA ILE A 37 -5.50 0.42 2.63
C ILE A 37 -4.73 -0.78 3.19
N ASP A 38 -5.45 -1.68 3.85
CA ASP A 38 -4.96 -2.88 4.53
C ASP A 38 -5.60 -4.12 3.89
N CYS A 39 -5.56 -4.20 2.57
CA CYS A 39 -6.22 -5.27 1.82
C CYS A 39 -5.24 -6.17 1.08
N PHE A 40 -5.49 -7.48 1.16
CA PHE A 40 -4.87 -8.45 0.27
C PHE A 40 -5.63 -8.48 -1.06
N VAL A 41 -4.91 -8.33 -2.17
CA VAL A 41 -5.47 -8.51 -3.52
C VAL A 41 -5.09 -9.90 -4.03
N PRO A 42 -6.05 -10.83 -4.21
CA PRO A 42 -5.76 -12.17 -4.72
C PRO A 42 -5.33 -12.17 -6.19
N ARG A 43 -4.61 -13.23 -6.59
CA ARG A 43 -4.21 -13.41 -7.99
C ARG A 43 -5.43 -13.52 -8.90
N GLY A 44 -5.50 -12.69 -9.94
CA GLY A 44 -6.60 -12.64 -10.90
C GLY A 44 -7.58 -11.47 -10.71
N TYR A 45 -7.55 -10.80 -9.56
CA TYR A 45 -8.39 -9.62 -9.30
C TYR A 45 -7.72 -8.30 -9.72
N TYR A 46 -6.47 -8.33 -10.17
CA TYR A 46 -5.72 -7.12 -10.59
C TYR A 46 -6.20 -6.46 -11.89
N GLN A 47 -7.06 -7.14 -12.65
CA GLN A 47 -7.67 -6.58 -13.86
C GLN A 47 -8.88 -5.70 -13.54
N LEU A 48 -9.25 -5.59 -12.27
CA LEU A 48 -10.16 -4.56 -11.78
C LEU A 48 -9.40 -3.22 -11.82
N HIS A 49 -9.26 -2.66 -13.02
CA HIS A 49 -8.81 -1.29 -13.25
C HIS A 49 -9.60 -0.28 -12.40
N ASP A 50 -10.81 -0.65 -12.01
CA ASP A 50 -11.72 0.08 -11.15
C ASP A 50 -11.12 0.44 -9.78
N ASP A 51 -10.20 -0.35 -9.22
CA ASP A 51 -9.74 -0.10 -7.84
C ASP A 51 -8.88 1.17 -7.72
N VAL A 52 -7.99 1.42 -8.68
CA VAL A 52 -7.16 2.64 -8.68
C VAL A 52 -8.01 3.86 -9.00
N ASP A 53 -9.00 3.70 -9.86
CA ASP A 53 -9.95 4.76 -10.22
C ASP A 53 -10.88 5.10 -9.06
N ASP A 54 -11.35 4.09 -8.33
CA ASP A 54 -12.17 4.25 -7.12
C ASP A 54 -11.38 4.89 -5.99
N LEU A 55 -10.10 4.52 -5.80
CA LEU A 55 -9.23 5.22 -4.86
C LEU A 55 -9.05 6.69 -5.23
N ARG A 56 -8.80 7.00 -6.52
CA ARG A 56 -8.73 8.40 -6.97
C ARG A 56 -10.04 9.15 -6.71
N ARG A 57 -11.19 8.51 -6.92
CA ARG A 57 -12.51 9.09 -6.59
C ARG A 57 -12.70 9.33 -5.11
N ILE A 58 -12.32 8.38 -4.24
CA ILE A 58 -12.38 8.55 -2.79
C ILE A 58 -11.55 9.76 -2.36
N LEU A 59 -10.32 9.88 -2.89
CA LEU A 59 -9.43 11.01 -2.58
C LEU A 59 -10.06 12.35 -3.00
N ALA A 60 -10.72 12.40 -4.17
CA ALA A 60 -11.41 13.60 -4.64
C ALA A 60 -12.65 13.95 -3.78
N LEU A 61 -13.34 12.94 -3.24
CA LEU A 61 -14.54 13.12 -2.40
C LEU A 61 -14.21 13.44 -0.93
N CYS A 62 -12.95 13.25 -0.50
CA CYS A 62 -12.52 13.44 0.89
C CYS A 62 -11.54 14.63 1.03
N PRO A 63 -12.02 15.89 0.99
CA PRO A 63 -11.14 17.07 0.96
C PRO A 63 -10.36 17.30 2.27
N ASN A 64 -10.81 16.72 3.38
CA ASN A 64 -10.17 16.85 4.69
C ASN A 64 -9.21 15.68 4.99
N LEU A 65 -8.96 14.81 4.01
CA LEU A 65 -8.06 13.67 4.16
C LEU A 65 -6.63 14.20 4.38
N SER A 66 -6.08 13.92 5.55
CA SER A 66 -4.72 14.32 5.94
C SER A 66 -3.78 13.14 6.10
N HIS A 67 -4.32 11.93 6.30
CA HIS A 67 -3.53 10.71 6.42
C HIS A 67 -3.90 9.70 5.33
N PHE A 68 -2.88 9.15 4.68
CA PHE A 68 -2.99 8.03 3.75
C PHE A 68 -2.02 6.90 4.13
N GLY A 69 -2.57 5.71 4.34
CA GLY A 69 -1.81 4.50 4.65
C GLY A 69 -1.94 3.46 3.55
N PHE A 70 -0.83 2.89 3.08
CA PHE A 70 -0.79 1.70 2.23
C PHE A 70 -0.08 0.58 2.97
N LEU A 71 -0.86 -0.27 3.63
CA LEU A 71 -0.43 -1.23 4.64
C LEU A 71 -0.90 -2.66 4.33
N PRO A 72 -0.77 -3.20 3.11
CA PRO A 72 -1.28 -4.53 2.82
C PRO A 72 -0.55 -5.60 3.67
N PRO A 73 -1.27 -6.59 4.21
CA PRO A 73 -0.73 -7.51 5.22
C PRO A 73 0.34 -8.46 4.69
N PHE A 74 0.45 -8.61 3.36
CA PHE A 74 1.44 -9.46 2.68
C PHE A 74 1.93 -8.78 1.41
N ARG A 75 3.15 -9.14 0.97
CA ARG A 75 3.67 -8.75 -0.35
C ARG A 75 2.66 -9.15 -1.43
N THR A 76 2.06 -8.15 -2.06
CA THR A 76 1.13 -8.38 -3.15
C THR A 76 1.90 -9.00 -4.33
N PRO A 77 1.40 -10.09 -4.95
CA PRO A 77 2.16 -10.76 -6.01
C PRO A 77 2.23 -9.93 -7.30
N ARG A 78 1.53 -8.79 -7.36
CA ARG A 78 1.83 -7.67 -8.24
C ARG A 78 1.71 -6.37 -7.44
N ILE A 79 2.80 -5.63 -7.31
CA ILE A 79 2.81 -4.28 -6.76
C ILE A 79 2.12 -3.36 -7.78
N PRO A 80 1.23 -2.44 -7.37
CA PRO A 80 0.72 -1.41 -8.28
C PRO A 80 1.90 -0.66 -8.90
N SER A 81 1.80 -0.29 -10.19
CA SER A 81 2.88 0.45 -10.88
C SER A 81 3.11 1.83 -10.26
N THR A 82 2.05 2.42 -9.69
CA THR A 82 2.04 3.74 -9.03
C THR A 82 0.94 3.78 -7.97
N LEU A 83 1.17 4.53 -6.90
CA LEU A 83 0.07 4.94 -6.01
C LEU A 83 -0.88 5.93 -6.73
N PRO A 84 -2.16 6.04 -6.30
CA PRO A 84 -3.03 7.10 -6.78
C PRO A 84 -2.43 8.48 -6.45
N ALA A 85 -2.68 9.47 -7.30
CA ALA A 85 -2.24 10.84 -7.04
C ALA A 85 -2.85 11.33 -5.72
N LEU A 86 -2.00 11.71 -4.77
CA LEU A 86 -2.42 12.12 -3.43
C LEU A 86 -2.69 13.62 -3.41
N GLY A 87 -3.68 14.07 -2.63
CA GLY A 87 -4.00 15.49 -2.50
C GLY A 87 -2.96 16.24 -1.66
N SER A 88 -2.83 17.56 -1.86
CA SER A 88 -1.96 18.42 -1.04
C SER A 88 -2.40 18.57 0.41
N SER A 89 -3.62 18.13 0.75
CA SER A 89 -4.10 18.04 2.13
C SER A 89 -3.40 16.93 2.93
N ILE A 90 -2.75 15.98 2.27
CA ILE A 90 -2.04 14.88 2.92
C ILE A 90 -0.78 15.40 3.60
N THR A 91 -0.74 15.20 4.91
CA THR A 91 0.38 15.56 5.80
C THR A 91 1.03 14.34 6.43
N SER A 92 0.40 13.17 6.34
CA SER A 92 0.91 11.93 6.88
C SER A 92 0.78 10.80 5.86
N LEU A 93 1.91 10.16 5.55
CA LEU A 93 1.98 9.02 4.63
C LEU A 93 2.60 7.81 5.34
N GLU A 94 1.89 6.69 5.31
CA GLU A 94 2.37 5.43 5.88
C GLU A 94 2.43 4.37 4.78
N CYS A 95 3.60 3.79 4.56
CA CYS A 95 3.77 2.64 3.68
C CYS A 95 4.46 1.51 4.44
N ASN A 96 4.06 0.27 4.19
CA ASN A 96 4.74 -0.90 4.73
C ASN A 96 5.66 -1.56 3.70
N GLY A 97 6.39 -2.59 4.13
CA GLY A 97 7.35 -3.32 3.31
C GLY A 97 6.79 -4.13 2.13
N SER A 98 5.48 -4.10 1.93
CA SER A 98 4.87 -4.81 0.82
C SER A 98 4.87 -4.01 -0.49
N ILE A 99 5.29 -2.74 -0.44
CA ILE A 99 5.36 -1.83 -1.59
C ILE A 99 6.81 -1.46 -1.94
N LEU A 100 7.14 -1.48 -3.23
CA LEU A 100 8.46 -1.13 -3.71
C LEU A 100 8.68 0.39 -3.68
N TYR A 101 9.88 0.82 -3.27
CA TYR A 101 10.21 2.23 -3.11
C TYR A 101 9.91 3.08 -4.37
N PHE A 102 10.23 2.58 -5.57
CA PHE A 102 9.99 3.31 -6.82
C PHE A 102 8.51 3.64 -7.08
N VAL A 103 7.58 2.85 -6.53
CA VAL A 103 6.12 3.06 -6.67
C VAL A 103 5.65 4.23 -5.80
N ILE A 104 6.33 4.45 -4.68
CA ILE A 104 6.00 5.49 -3.69
C ILE A 104 6.68 6.81 -4.07
N LEU A 105 7.82 6.75 -4.74
CA LEU A 105 8.65 7.92 -5.08
C LEU A 105 7.87 9.09 -5.73
N PRO A 106 6.96 8.88 -6.71
CA PRO A 106 6.17 9.97 -7.27
C PRO A 106 5.30 10.68 -6.22
N SER A 107 4.72 9.92 -5.29
CA SER A 107 3.91 10.47 -4.20
C SER A 107 4.78 11.23 -3.19
N LEU A 108 6.01 10.76 -2.92
CA LEU A 108 6.95 11.48 -2.05
C LEU A 108 7.39 12.81 -2.64
N LEU A 109 7.68 12.84 -3.95
CA LEU A 109 7.99 14.08 -4.67
C LEU A 109 6.81 15.04 -4.66
N GLN A 110 5.59 14.52 -4.84
CA GLN A 110 4.39 15.35 -4.84
C GLN A 110 4.07 15.96 -3.46
N LEU A 111 4.34 15.22 -2.38
CA LEU A 111 3.99 15.60 -1.01
C LEU A 111 5.15 16.18 -0.20
N SER A 112 6.29 16.44 -0.83
CA SER A 112 7.54 16.87 -0.16
C SER A 112 7.35 18.09 0.72
N ASP A 113 6.49 19.01 0.29
CA ASP A 113 6.27 20.30 0.95
C ASP A 113 5.15 20.27 2.00
N THR A 114 4.36 19.19 2.05
CA THR A 114 3.18 19.06 2.92
C THR A 114 3.32 17.97 3.98
N LEU A 115 4.24 17.02 3.78
CA LEU A 115 4.47 15.90 4.69
C LEU A 115 5.09 16.37 6.01
N LYS A 116 4.34 16.14 7.09
CA LYS A 116 4.78 16.27 8.49
C LYS A 116 5.21 14.94 9.09
N SER A 117 4.58 13.84 8.67
CA SER A 117 4.87 12.50 9.18
C SER A 117 5.01 11.51 8.04
N LEU A 118 6.12 10.77 8.04
CA LEU A 118 6.44 9.81 7.00
C LEU A 118 6.88 8.49 7.61
N THR A 119 6.22 7.40 7.23
CA THR A 119 6.65 6.05 7.56
C THR A 119 6.87 5.25 6.29
N LEU A 120 8.07 4.72 6.13
CA LEU A 120 8.47 3.97 4.93
C LEU A 120 9.24 2.70 5.33
N PRO A 121 9.16 1.63 4.52
CA PRO A 121 10.11 0.53 4.63
C PRO A 121 11.51 0.99 4.20
N ILE A 122 12.54 0.45 4.84
CA ILE A 122 13.92 0.64 4.40
C ILE A 122 14.11 -0.12 3.09
N PRO A 123 14.54 0.53 2.00
CA PRO A 123 14.81 -0.17 0.75
C PRO A 123 15.92 -1.20 0.97
N SER A 124 15.66 -2.47 0.64
CA SER A 124 16.68 -3.53 0.69
C SER A 124 17.77 -3.36 -0.36
N THR A 125 17.51 -2.56 -1.40
CA THR A 125 18.43 -2.25 -2.50
C THR A 125 18.52 -0.73 -2.65
N TYR A 126 19.71 -0.19 -2.42
CA TYR A 126 20.04 1.18 -2.79
C TYR A 126 20.42 1.21 -4.26
N ASP A 127 19.66 1.93 -5.07
CA ASP A 127 20.07 2.30 -6.42
C ASP A 127 20.54 3.76 -6.39
N ASP A 128 21.77 4.01 -6.85
CA ASP A 128 22.44 5.33 -6.75
C ASP A 128 21.76 6.42 -7.61
N GLY A 129 20.72 6.06 -8.38
CA GLY A 129 19.97 6.95 -9.26
C GLY A 129 18.76 7.66 -8.65
N HIS A 130 18.49 7.51 -7.34
CA HIS A 130 17.29 8.12 -6.75
C HIS A 130 17.45 9.64 -6.51
N PRO A 131 16.42 10.45 -6.83
CA PRO A 131 16.45 11.87 -6.56
C PRO A 131 16.48 12.12 -5.05
N VAL A 132 17.23 13.15 -4.64
CA VAL A 132 17.27 13.59 -3.25
C VAL A 132 15.89 14.16 -2.89
N LEU A 133 15.23 13.53 -1.93
CA LEU A 133 13.97 14.03 -1.38
C LEU A 133 14.27 15.04 -0.27
N LEU A 134 13.71 16.24 -0.41
CA LEU A 134 13.81 17.31 0.57
C LEU A 134 12.44 17.51 1.19
N PHE A 135 12.33 17.35 2.50
CA PHE A 135 11.09 17.61 3.22
C PHE A 135 11.25 18.82 4.12
N GLY A 136 10.63 19.95 3.74
CA GLY A 136 10.84 21.22 4.43
C GLY A 136 10.19 21.30 5.82
N ILE A 137 9.17 20.49 6.06
CA ILE A 137 8.34 20.54 7.28
C ILE A 137 8.13 19.18 7.95
N LEU A 138 8.95 18.18 7.60
CA LEU A 138 8.85 16.84 8.19
C LEU A 138 9.26 16.89 9.66
N GLU A 139 8.34 16.48 10.52
CA GLU A 139 8.50 16.43 11.97
C GLU A 139 8.85 14.99 12.41
N ASP A 140 8.20 13.99 11.80
CA ASP A 140 8.35 12.58 12.15
C ASP A 140 8.78 11.74 10.94
N LEU A 141 9.89 11.01 11.09
CA LEU A 141 10.36 10.01 10.13
C LEU A 141 10.51 8.65 10.82
N HIS A 142 9.74 7.67 10.35
CA HIS A 142 9.81 6.29 10.83
C HIS A 142 10.25 5.36 9.70
N LEU A 143 11.42 4.77 9.86
CA LEU A 143 11.94 3.78 8.94
C LEU A 143 11.68 2.38 9.50
N ARG A 144 10.98 1.54 8.72
CA ARG A 144 10.66 0.16 9.12
C ARG A 144 11.66 -0.80 8.48
N LEU A 145 12.37 -1.55 9.31
CA LEU A 145 13.15 -2.71 8.87
C LEU A 145 12.18 -3.81 8.46
N GLU A 146 12.28 -4.29 7.22
CA GLU A 146 11.60 -5.52 6.83
C GLU A 146 12.38 -6.70 7.41
N GLU A 147 11.79 -7.39 8.39
CA GLU A 147 12.24 -8.73 8.72
C GLU A 147 11.75 -9.65 7.61
N ASP A 148 12.67 -10.11 6.76
CA ASP A 148 12.40 -11.20 5.83
C ASP A 148 11.90 -12.39 6.65
N SER A 149 10.58 -12.61 6.65
CA SER A 149 10.00 -13.84 7.16
C SER A 149 10.31 -14.93 6.14
N VAL A 150 11.54 -15.44 6.23
CA VAL A 150 11.96 -16.66 5.55
C VAL A 150 11.15 -17.80 6.15
N VAL A 151 9.92 -18.00 5.64
CA VAL A 151 9.23 -19.27 5.83
C VAL A 151 10.02 -20.29 5.03
N SER A 152 11.03 -20.86 5.70
CA SER A 152 11.81 -21.98 5.22
C SER A 152 10.90 -23.20 5.19
N THR A 153 10.06 -23.34 4.17
CA THR A 153 9.45 -24.64 3.86
C THR A 153 10.53 -25.51 3.24
N SER A 154 11.35 -26.12 4.09
CA SER A 154 12.15 -27.30 3.75
C SER A 154 11.21 -28.46 3.47
N ASN A 155 10.69 -28.53 2.24
CA ASN A 155 10.09 -29.75 1.72
C ASN A 155 11.19 -30.77 1.44
N SER A 156 11.51 -31.57 2.46
CA SER A 156 12.29 -32.79 2.32
C SER A 156 11.48 -33.84 1.56
N GLN A 157 11.56 -33.81 0.22
CA GLN A 157 11.17 -34.96 -0.59
C GLN A 157 12.21 -36.08 -0.41
N SER A 158 11.89 -36.99 0.51
CA SER A 158 12.51 -38.31 0.58
C SER A 158 11.93 -39.18 -0.54
N ALA A 159 12.57 -39.18 -1.71
CA ALA A 159 12.27 -40.15 -2.77
C ALA A 159 13.05 -41.45 -2.47
N LYS A 160 12.33 -42.45 -1.97
CA LYS A 160 12.81 -43.82 -1.75
C LYS A 160 13.03 -44.54 -3.10
N THR A 161 14.25 -45.00 -3.29
CA THR A 161 14.67 -46.32 -3.79
C THR A 161 13.90 -46.93 -4.98
N ALA A 162 14.51 -46.91 -6.17
CA ALA A 162 14.21 -47.86 -7.25
C ALA A 162 15.25 -48.98 -7.23
N VAL A 163 14.81 -50.21 -6.88
CA VAL A 163 15.55 -51.45 -7.13
C VAL A 163 14.86 -52.14 -8.31
N THR A 164 15.58 -52.40 -9.40
CA THR A 164 15.20 -53.46 -10.35
C THR A 164 16.46 -54.07 -10.97
N GLN A 165 16.49 -55.40 -10.96
CA GLN A 165 17.59 -56.34 -11.16
C GLN A 165 18.15 -56.41 -12.60
N PRO A 166 19.34 -57.03 -12.81
CA PRO A 166 19.91 -57.25 -14.14
C PRO A 166 19.22 -58.40 -14.88
N LEU A 167 19.04 -58.23 -16.19
CA LEU A 167 18.60 -59.26 -17.13
C LEU A 167 19.73 -60.29 -17.32
N PHE A 168 19.37 -61.57 -17.20
CA PHE A 168 20.07 -62.69 -17.84
C PHE A 168 19.80 -62.70 -19.34
#